data_AF-A0A3A4NSK0-F1
#
_entry.id   AF-A0A3A4NSK0-F1
#
_cell.length_a   1.000
_cell.length_b   1.000
_cell.length_c   1.000
_cell.angle_alpha   90.00
_cell.angle_beta   90.00
_cell.angle_gamma   90.00
#
_symmetry.space_group_name_H-M   'P 1'
#
loop_
_entity.id
_entity.type
_entity.pdbx_description
1 polymer ?
#
loop_
_entity_poly.entity_id
_entity_poly.type
_entity_poly.pdbx_seq_one_letter_code
_entity_poly.pdbx_strand_id
1 'polypeptide(L)'
;MKPIFPIRPFIAAAEMHVLPCGFLLCIPLLLLISCGPPPPQNVGKTKKSATVAPSANTPAAEQLDTVHFLNRLSNLSHLARYRPQERTILRSSHDPNEGPDDADHFKGEYILSGKKWNVLLDEEGSGCVTRLWMSGRAQGRLQFFFDHEEQPRIDTTIQQFFGGDYIRSATYLIYASNSSGRGMVSYFPLPFQKRCTILTDTATTNFKYQINVLKLDPASPVISYPSKWDEAIETAFNKVNAYIGNLAFVRYESVPKTQIGPLKIAPKGRKLVANLEGPAAIDYFQLSLKPITAETVKNLKLQVYWNDLTEPAVDCSVSSFFCYNNLNLEMWNSLPLGFWGEKNLFYCQFYMPFERNAQIFLVNDSETETEVTFEYHQVFHTWNDRSLYFYTRTHQRDFIMGFTYPFLEMEGRGNFVGFHLLSASEMIDPQFFYLDGDEYFYVDGESHPSWAGTGEDNYFNGEDYFYEVSHFYVPTHGCLMRTAEAGGLTHCFRFHLLDSIPFHTSLLLLKEIGCPVRYLSLHTEKVVQTQQDWTCYWYAKPAQEPVSRQESVYYFAIDQNEHGRPSTDSPVMRDLSIRVKLPPGDWWFHIAPIWNPDQVENIQKIVPEM
;
A
#
# COMPACT_ATOMS: atom_id res chain seq x y z
N MET A 1 4.50 19.32 -70.35
CA MET A 1 5.03 20.28 -69.36
C MET A 1 6.20 19.62 -68.66
N LYS A 2 7.31 20.35 -68.54
CA LYS A 2 8.61 19.81 -68.15
C LYS A 2 8.63 19.23 -66.71
N PRO A 3 9.57 18.30 -66.46
CA PRO A 3 9.50 17.24 -65.44
C PRO A 3 10.41 17.54 -64.24
N ILE A 4 10.56 16.62 -63.28
CA ILE A 4 11.86 16.18 -62.71
C ILE A 4 11.65 14.96 -61.79
N PHE A 5 12.60 14.05 -61.90
CA PHE A 5 12.76 12.70 -61.34
C PHE A 5 13.39 12.74 -59.90
N PRO A 6 13.71 11.60 -59.24
CA PRO A 6 13.46 11.34 -57.81
C PRO A 6 14.74 11.30 -56.95
N ILE A 7 14.69 11.57 -55.64
CA ILE A 7 15.78 11.20 -54.71
C ILE A 7 15.23 10.83 -53.31
N ARG A 8 15.82 9.74 -52.78
CA ARG A 8 15.69 9.12 -51.44
C ARG A 8 15.74 10.11 -50.26
N PRO A 9 15.04 9.86 -49.14
CA PRO A 9 15.41 10.47 -47.88
C PRO A 9 16.62 9.73 -47.27
N PHE A 10 17.67 10.51 -47.01
CA PHE A 10 18.77 10.15 -46.12
C PHE A 10 18.21 9.84 -44.73
N ILE A 11 18.39 8.61 -44.27
CA ILE A 11 18.38 8.29 -42.84
C ILE A 11 19.78 8.61 -42.34
N ALA A 12 19.94 9.75 -41.66
CA ALA A 12 21.09 9.98 -40.80
C ALA A 12 20.72 9.38 -39.43
N ALA A 13 20.99 8.08 -39.28
CA ALA A 13 21.10 7.46 -37.98
C ALA A 13 22.40 7.97 -37.34
N ALA A 14 22.30 8.74 -36.26
CA ALA A 14 23.42 8.93 -35.36
C ALA A 14 23.50 7.69 -34.47
N GLU A 15 24.07 6.61 -35.01
CA GLU A 15 24.54 5.47 -34.22
C GLU A 15 25.82 5.90 -33.50
N MET A 16 25.76 5.96 -32.18
CA MET A 16 26.94 6.14 -31.34
C MET A 16 27.63 4.77 -31.20
N HIS A 17 28.51 4.47 -32.16
CA HIS A 17 29.41 3.33 -32.07
C HIS A 17 30.48 3.58 -31.00
N VAL A 18 30.38 2.85 -29.89
CA VAL A 18 31.52 2.62 -28.99
C VAL A 18 32.40 1.54 -29.63
N LEU A 19 33.59 1.93 -30.10
CA LEU A 19 34.61 1.00 -30.57
C LEU A 19 35.22 0.23 -29.39
N PRO A 20 35.45 -1.10 -29.52
CA PRO A 20 36.12 -1.90 -28.50
C PRO A 20 37.62 -2.04 -28.81
N CYS A 21 38.47 -1.56 -27.90
CA CYS A 21 39.89 -1.89 -27.75
C CYS A 21 40.27 -1.53 -26.30
N GLY A 22 40.93 -2.34 -25.47
CA GLY A 22 41.57 -3.63 -25.65
C GLY A 22 41.87 -4.24 -24.27
N PHE A 23 42.33 -5.48 -24.30
CA PHE A 23 42.62 -6.38 -23.19
C PHE A 23 43.51 -5.81 -22.08
N LEU A 24 43.17 -6.15 -20.82
CA LEU A 24 44.15 -6.51 -19.80
C LEU A 24 43.55 -7.54 -18.84
N LEU A 25 44.05 -8.76 -18.99
CA LEU A 25 43.75 -9.94 -18.19
C LEU A 25 44.57 -9.84 -16.89
N CYS A 26 43.92 -9.66 -15.74
CA CYS A 26 44.56 -9.80 -14.43
C CYS A 26 43.87 -10.90 -13.63
N ILE A 27 44.51 -12.07 -13.63
CA ILE A 27 44.20 -13.23 -12.77
C ILE A 27 44.80 -12.95 -11.39
N PRO A 28 44.05 -13.00 -10.27
CA PRO A 28 44.66 -13.18 -8.97
C PRO A 28 44.80 -14.68 -8.67
N LEU A 29 46.05 -15.11 -8.59
CA LEU A 29 46.49 -16.39 -8.04
C LEU A 29 45.96 -16.55 -6.61
N LEU A 30 45.23 -17.64 -6.35
CA LEU A 30 45.03 -18.17 -5.01
C LEU A 30 46.37 -18.71 -4.48
N LEU A 31 46.92 -18.04 -3.47
CA LEU A 31 47.98 -18.60 -2.63
C LEU A 31 47.36 -19.19 -1.36
N LEU A 32 47.27 -20.52 -1.35
CA LEU A 32 47.11 -21.34 -0.14
C LEU A 32 48.38 -21.20 0.70
N ILE A 33 48.26 -20.60 1.90
CA ILE A 33 49.27 -20.71 2.94
C ILE A 33 48.68 -21.57 4.05
N SER A 34 49.18 -22.81 4.12
CA SER A 34 49.01 -23.67 5.29
C SER A 34 49.96 -23.21 6.38
N CYS A 35 49.43 -22.85 7.55
CA CYS A 35 50.23 -22.76 8.78
C CYS A 35 49.78 -23.88 9.71
N GLY A 36 50.68 -24.85 9.93
CA GLY A 36 50.53 -25.92 10.92
C GLY A 36 50.57 -25.39 12.36
N PRO A 37 50.17 -26.21 13.34
CA PRO A 37 49.98 -25.76 14.72
C PRO A 37 51.32 -25.73 15.49
N PRO A 38 51.52 -24.78 16.43
CA PRO A 38 52.60 -24.85 17.40
C PRO A 38 52.24 -25.77 18.61
N PRO A 39 53.25 -26.33 19.31
CA PRO A 39 53.09 -27.34 20.37
C PRO A 39 52.77 -26.74 21.75
N PRO A 40 52.40 -27.56 22.77
CA PRO A 40 51.71 -27.09 23.97
C PRO A 40 52.67 -26.67 25.09
N GLN A 41 52.26 -25.70 25.91
CA GLN A 41 52.81 -25.48 27.26
C GLN A 41 51.72 -25.19 28.29
N ASN A 42 52.03 -25.62 29.51
CA ASN A 42 51.13 -25.98 30.61
C ASN A 42 50.73 -24.82 31.55
N VAL A 43 49.46 -24.88 31.97
CA VAL A 43 48.88 -24.69 33.32
C VAL A 43 49.07 -23.35 34.07
N GLY A 44 47.95 -22.66 34.23
CA GLY A 44 47.66 -21.75 35.35
C GLY A 44 46.16 -21.74 35.65
N LYS A 45 45.77 -22.25 36.82
CA LYS A 45 44.38 -22.40 37.30
C LYS A 45 43.72 -21.01 37.53
N THR A 46 42.46 -20.83 37.14
CA THR A 46 41.33 -20.57 38.07
C THR A 46 39.98 -20.26 37.39
N LYS A 47 38.92 -20.69 38.10
CA LYS A 47 37.48 -20.36 38.04
C LYS A 47 36.61 -21.06 36.99
N LYS A 48 35.76 -21.94 37.52
CA LYS A 48 34.67 -22.68 36.89
C LYS A 48 33.72 -21.73 36.16
N SER A 49 33.65 -21.87 34.84
CA SER A 49 32.50 -21.48 34.02
C SER A 49 31.60 -22.70 33.89
N ALA A 50 30.32 -22.55 34.22
CA ALA A 50 29.31 -23.58 33.99
C ALA A 50 29.10 -23.72 32.48
N THR A 51 29.41 -24.90 31.94
CA THR A 51 29.06 -25.29 30.58
C THR A 51 27.55 -25.33 30.43
N VAL A 52 26.99 -24.28 29.82
CA VAL A 52 25.68 -24.33 29.18
C VAL A 52 25.84 -25.22 27.95
N ALA A 53 25.20 -26.38 27.96
CA ALA A 53 25.08 -27.21 26.77
C ALA A 53 24.43 -26.38 25.64
N PRO A 54 24.91 -26.47 24.39
CA PRO A 54 24.22 -25.82 23.29
C PRO A 54 22.86 -26.51 23.14
N SER A 55 21.82 -25.82 23.59
CA SER A 55 20.43 -26.12 23.26
C SER A 55 20.29 -25.94 21.74
N ALA A 56 20.51 -27.03 21.01
CA ALA A 56 20.07 -27.18 19.63
C ALA A 56 18.55 -27.39 19.61
N ASN A 57 17.82 -26.37 20.08
CA ASN A 57 16.44 -26.15 19.65
C ASN A 57 16.52 -25.13 18.53
N THR A 58 16.95 -25.59 17.35
CA THR A 58 16.53 -24.90 16.13
C THR A 58 15.00 -24.94 16.14
N PRO A 59 14.30 -23.79 16.16
CA PRO A 59 12.85 -23.80 16.04
C PRO A 59 12.48 -24.66 14.85
N ALA A 60 11.53 -25.58 15.02
CA ALA A 60 10.96 -26.28 13.87
C ALA A 60 10.59 -25.23 12.83
N ALA A 61 10.99 -25.44 11.58
CA ALA A 61 10.68 -24.51 10.50
C ALA A 61 9.17 -24.22 10.54
N GLU A 62 8.81 -22.93 10.59
CA GLU A 62 7.43 -22.50 10.66
C GLU A 62 6.68 -23.07 9.45
N GLN A 63 5.69 -23.94 9.70
CA GLN A 63 4.89 -24.53 8.64
C GLN A 63 3.94 -23.46 8.10
N LEU A 64 4.05 -23.14 6.81
CA LEU A 64 3.24 -22.11 6.17
C LEU A 64 2.01 -22.76 5.53
N ASP A 65 0.95 -22.94 6.30
CA ASP A 65 -0.32 -23.53 5.87
C ASP A 65 -1.50 -22.54 6.01
N THR A 66 -2.72 -23.00 5.69
CA THR A 66 -3.93 -22.16 5.84
C THR A 66 -4.11 -21.65 7.28
N VAL A 67 -3.77 -22.46 8.30
CA VAL A 67 -3.86 -22.07 9.72
C VAL A 67 -2.88 -20.94 10.04
N HIS A 68 -1.65 -21.00 9.54
CA HIS A 68 -0.65 -19.94 9.69
C HIS A 68 -1.18 -18.61 9.14
N PHE A 69 -1.68 -18.59 7.90
CA PHE A 69 -2.15 -17.35 7.28
C PHE A 69 -3.43 -16.82 7.93
N LEU A 70 -4.37 -17.69 8.31
CA LEU A 70 -5.54 -17.27 9.09
C LEU A 70 -5.10 -16.62 10.42
N ASN A 71 -4.18 -17.25 11.17
CA ASN A 71 -3.71 -16.67 12.43
C ASN A 71 -3.06 -15.27 12.26
N ARG A 72 -2.40 -14.98 11.14
CA ARG A 72 -1.87 -13.64 10.84
C ARG A 72 -2.98 -12.58 10.71
N LEU A 73 -4.14 -12.91 10.15
CA LEU A 73 -5.28 -11.98 10.01
C LEU A 73 -5.84 -11.51 11.36
N SER A 74 -5.66 -12.30 12.43
CA SER A 74 -6.11 -11.95 13.78
C SER A 74 -5.00 -11.42 14.70
N ASN A 75 -3.82 -11.13 14.16
CA ASN A 75 -2.68 -10.65 14.93
C ASN A 75 -1.96 -9.50 14.22
N LEU A 76 -2.33 -8.26 14.54
CA LEU A 76 -1.77 -7.06 13.88
C LEU A 76 -0.26 -6.85 14.13
N SER A 77 0.33 -7.48 15.16
CA SER A 77 1.78 -7.39 15.41
C SER A 77 2.62 -7.94 14.25
N HIS A 78 2.04 -8.80 13.42
CA HIS A 78 2.71 -9.36 12.26
C HIS A 78 3.06 -8.28 11.21
N LEU A 79 2.30 -7.19 11.14
CA LEU A 79 2.53 -6.07 10.22
C LEU A 79 3.77 -5.24 10.62
N ALA A 80 4.08 -5.21 11.92
CA ALA A 80 5.25 -4.53 12.48
C ALA A 80 6.54 -5.39 12.41
N ARG A 81 6.53 -6.47 11.61
CA ARG A 81 7.69 -7.36 11.41
C ARG A 81 8.17 -7.34 9.98
N TYR A 82 9.46 -7.06 9.81
CA TYR A 82 10.18 -7.22 8.56
C TYR A 82 10.31 -8.69 8.17
N ARG A 83 9.97 -9.01 6.92
CA ARG A 83 10.08 -10.35 6.36
C ARG A 83 10.83 -10.27 5.02
N PRO A 84 12.17 -10.49 5.03
CA PRO A 84 13.03 -10.25 3.87
C PRO A 84 12.71 -11.11 2.64
N GLN A 85 11.90 -12.14 2.82
CA GLN A 85 11.57 -13.13 1.79
C GLN A 85 10.13 -13.01 1.29
N GLU A 86 9.38 -12.01 1.78
CA GLU A 86 8.02 -11.74 1.34
C GLU A 86 8.02 -10.62 0.30
N ARG A 87 7.23 -10.79 -0.76
CA ARG A 87 6.90 -9.74 -1.75
C ARG A 87 5.43 -9.86 -2.12
N THR A 88 4.67 -8.78 -2.07
CA THR A 88 3.29 -8.78 -2.58
C THR A 88 3.27 -8.27 -4.01
N ILE A 89 2.53 -8.96 -4.87
CA ILE A 89 2.27 -8.56 -6.25
C ILE A 89 0.76 -8.43 -6.47
N LEU A 90 0.37 -7.61 -7.45
CA LEU A 90 -0.99 -7.57 -7.97
C LEU A 90 -1.02 -8.12 -9.39
N ARG A 91 -2.02 -8.95 -9.68
CA ARG A 91 -2.42 -9.37 -11.03
C ARG A 91 -3.85 -8.89 -11.25
N SER A 92 -4.06 -8.13 -12.30
CA SER A 92 -5.33 -7.45 -12.54
C SER A 92 -5.70 -7.46 -14.02
N SER A 93 -6.87 -6.89 -14.32
CA SER A 93 -7.31 -6.55 -15.67
C SER A 93 -6.72 -5.25 -16.21
N HIS A 94 -5.66 -4.70 -15.59
CA HIS A 94 -4.95 -3.52 -16.08
C HIS A 94 -4.51 -3.71 -17.53
N ASP A 95 -4.68 -2.68 -18.37
CA ASP A 95 -4.23 -2.74 -19.77
C ASP A 95 -2.69 -2.70 -19.82
N PRO A 96 -2.02 -3.76 -20.29
CA PRO A 96 -0.55 -3.77 -20.38
C PRO A 96 0.02 -2.74 -21.36
N ASN A 97 -0.82 -2.11 -22.19
CA ASN A 97 -0.42 -1.02 -23.08
C ASN A 97 -0.77 0.36 -22.51
N GLU A 98 -1.20 0.44 -21.25
CA GLU A 98 -1.58 1.68 -20.56
C GLU A 98 -2.70 2.44 -21.32
N GLY A 99 -3.64 1.68 -21.91
CA GLY A 99 -4.84 2.22 -22.55
C GLY A 99 -5.91 2.66 -21.54
N PRO A 100 -7.06 3.16 -22.02
CA PRO A 100 -8.08 3.76 -21.14
C PRO A 100 -9.02 2.75 -20.45
N ASP A 101 -8.92 1.46 -20.78
CA ASP A 101 -9.90 0.43 -20.41
C ASP A 101 -9.24 -0.72 -19.62
N ASP A 102 -9.16 -0.60 -18.29
CA ASP A 102 -8.59 -1.64 -17.40
C ASP A 102 -9.55 -2.81 -17.12
N ALA A 103 -10.15 -3.36 -18.19
CA ALA A 103 -11.11 -4.46 -18.14
C ALA A 103 -10.88 -5.45 -19.29
N ASP A 104 -11.32 -6.69 -19.10
CA ASP A 104 -11.22 -7.77 -20.10
C ASP A 104 -9.77 -8.16 -20.51
N HIS A 105 -8.75 -7.65 -19.83
CA HIS A 105 -7.37 -8.08 -19.99
C HIS A 105 -7.05 -9.30 -19.11
N PHE A 106 -6.80 -10.44 -19.77
CA PHE A 106 -6.47 -11.70 -19.11
C PHE A 106 -5.00 -12.05 -19.31
N LYS A 107 -4.42 -12.83 -18.39
CA LYS A 107 -3.04 -13.31 -18.50
C LYS A 107 -2.83 -14.18 -19.76
N GLY A 108 -3.89 -14.84 -20.21
CA GLY A 108 -3.91 -15.68 -21.40
C GLY A 108 -5.19 -16.49 -21.50
N GLU A 109 -5.17 -17.48 -22.38
CA GLU A 109 -6.29 -18.40 -22.61
C GLU A 109 -5.84 -19.85 -22.35
N TYR A 110 -6.75 -20.66 -21.82
CA TYR A 110 -6.50 -22.07 -21.53
C TYR A 110 -7.65 -22.93 -22.06
N ILE A 111 -7.34 -24.06 -22.68
CA ILE A 111 -8.35 -25.01 -23.14
C ILE A 111 -8.39 -26.20 -22.19
N LEU A 112 -9.50 -26.35 -21.49
CA LEU A 112 -9.75 -27.46 -20.57
C LEU A 112 -10.98 -28.23 -21.03
N SER A 113 -10.82 -29.52 -21.31
CA SER A 113 -11.92 -30.41 -21.75
C SER A 113 -12.69 -29.88 -22.97
N GLY A 114 -11.97 -29.27 -23.93
CA GLY A 114 -12.56 -28.70 -25.14
C GLY A 114 -13.29 -27.36 -24.95
N LYS A 115 -13.29 -26.81 -23.74
CA LYS A 115 -13.83 -25.49 -23.42
C LYS A 115 -12.71 -24.48 -23.23
N LYS A 116 -12.89 -23.27 -23.77
CA LYS A 116 -11.99 -22.13 -23.55
C LYS A 116 -12.25 -21.49 -22.19
N TRP A 117 -11.17 -21.16 -21.50
CA TRP A 117 -11.14 -20.44 -20.23
C TRP A 117 -10.18 -19.26 -20.36
N ASN A 118 -10.49 -18.18 -19.67
CA ASN A 118 -9.59 -17.05 -19.49
C ASN A 118 -8.75 -17.27 -18.23
N VAL A 119 -7.45 -17.00 -18.32
CA VAL A 119 -6.51 -17.14 -17.20
C VAL A 119 -6.48 -15.82 -16.42
N LEU A 120 -6.95 -15.84 -15.17
CA LEU A 120 -6.89 -14.69 -14.26
C LEU A 120 -5.56 -14.65 -13.50
N LEU A 121 -5.10 -15.82 -13.05
CA LEU A 121 -3.86 -15.97 -12.32
C LEU A 121 -3.11 -17.18 -12.86
N ASP A 122 -1.80 -17.04 -13.00
CA ASP A 122 -0.90 -18.15 -13.28
C ASP A 122 0.47 -17.85 -12.68
N GLU A 123 0.62 -18.17 -11.39
CA GLU A 123 1.77 -17.76 -10.58
C GLU A 123 2.58 -18.96 -10.11
N GLU A 124 3.85 -19.01 -10.50
CA GLU A 124 4.80 -20.06 -10.10
C GLU A 124 5.54 -19.73 -8.80
N GLY A 125 6.05 -20.77 -8.13
CA GLY A 125 6.75 -20.69 -6.86
C GLY A 125 5.83 -20.73 -5.64
N SER A 126 6.44 -20.63 -4.47
CA SER A 126 5.75 -20.61 -3.17
C SER A 126 5.01 -19.29 -2.96
N GLY A 127 3.78 -19.34 -2.48
CA GLY A 127 3.01 -18.13 -2.22
C GLY A 127 1.69 -18.36 -1.51
N CYS A 128 0.92 -17.28 -1.38
CA CYS A 128 -0.46 -17.29 -0.91
C CYS A 128 -1.25 -16.24 -1.69
N VAL A 129 -2.40 -16.61 -2.25
CA VAL A 129 -3.38 -15.60 -2.69
C VAL A 129 -3.98 -14.98 -1.44
N THR A 130 -3.89 -13.65 -1.29
CA THR A 130 -4.26 -12.94 -0.05
C THR A 130 -5.46 -12.02 -0.23
N ARG A 131 -5.77 -11.63 -1.47
CA ARG A 131 -7.01 -10.92 -1.82
C ARG A 131 -7.44 -11.30 -3.23
N LEU A 132 -8.74 -11.49 -3.41
CA LEU A 132 -9.41 -11.45 -4.72
C LEU A 132 -10.46 -10.34 -4.68
N TRP A 133 -10.48 -9.51 -5.70
CA TRP A 133 -11.52 -8.53 -5.97
C TRP A 133 -12.02 -8.70 -7.40
N MET A 134 -13.33 -8.59 -7.60
CA MET A 134 -13.98 -8.63 -8.91
C MET A 134 -15.13 -7.62 -8.96
N SER A 135 -15.41 -7.13 -10.16
CA SER A 135 -16.62 -6.37 -10.46
C SER A 135 -17.87 -7.04 -9.90
N GLY A 136 -18.78 -6.31 -9.25
CA GLY A 136 -20.05 -6.82 -8.74
C GLY A 136 -21.00 -7.35 -9.81
N ARG A 137 -20.73 -7.02 -11.07
CA ARG A 137 -21.47 -7.53 -12.24
C ARG A 137 -20.82 -8.77 -12.84
N ALA A 138 -19.62 -9.16 -12.39
CA ALA A 138 -18.92 -10.33 -12.87
C ALA A 138 -19.77 -11.60 -12.71
N GLN A 139 -19.89 -12.39 -13.78
CA GLN A 139 -20.58 -13.68 -13.79
C GLN A 139 -19.64 -14.75 -14.35
N GLY A 140 -19.96 -16.02 -14.09
CA GLY A 140 -19.21 -17.15 -14.60
C GLY A 140 -18.76 -18.10 -13.50
N ARG A 141 -17.93 -19.06 -13.89
CA ARG A 141 -17.30 -20.08 -13.05
C ARG A 141 -15.86 -19.69 -12.77
N LEU A 142 -15.39 -20.05 -11.57
CA LEU A 142 -14.00 -19.97 -11.17
C LEU A 142 -13.47 -21.36 -10.89
N GLN A 143 -12.28 -21.65 -11.41
CA GLN A 143 -11.54 -22.86 -11.13
C GLN A 143 -10.15 -22.54 -10.61
N PHE A 144 -9.79 -23.13 -9.46
CA PHE A 144 -8.49 -22.94 -8.82
C PHE A 144 -7.72 -24.26 -8.82
N PHE A 145 -6.47 -24.21 -9.27
CA PHE A 145 -5.55 -25.34 -9.32
C PHE A 145 -4.32 -25.02 -8.46
N PHE A 146 -3.87 -25.98 -7.68
CA PHE A 146 -2.70 -25.83 -6.81
C PHE A 146 -1.64 -26.86 -7.20
N ASP A 147 -0.37 -26.48 -7.17
CA ASP A 147 0.79 -27.37 -7.34
C ASP A 147 0.79 -28.26 -8.59
N HIS A 148 0.28 -27.74 -9.71
CA HIS A 148 0.13 -28.45 -10.99
C HIS A 148 -0.89 -29.60 -10.98
N GLU A 149 -1.90 -29.54 -10.11
CA GLU A 149 -3.04 -30.43 -10.18
C GLU A 149 -3.71 -30.42 -11.56
N GLU A 150 -4.15 -31.60 -12.01
CA GLU A 150 -4.91 -31.75 -13.25
C GLU A 150 -6.40 -31.42 -13.09
N GLN A 151 -6.91 -31.50 -11.86
CA GLN A 151 -8.31 -31.23 -11.53
C GLN A 151 -8.41 -30.01 -10.60
N PRO A 152 -9.41 -29.14 -10.79
CA PRO A 152 -9.54 -27.96 -9.94
C PRO A 152 -9.89 -28.40 -8.52
N ARG A 153 -9.13 -27.87 -7.55
CA ARG A 153 -9.40 -28.09 -6.12
C ARG A 153 -10.59 -27.27 -5.63
N ILE A 154 -10.82 -26.11 -6.25
CA ILE A 154 -12.02 -25.29 -6.08
C ILE A 154 -12.66 -25.12 -7.44
N ASP A 155 -13.93 -25.49 -7.59
CA ASP A 155 -14.74 -25.27 -8.78
C ASP A 155 -16.12 -24.75 -8.34
N THR A 156 -16.40 -23.49 -8.62
CA THR A 156 -17.56 -22.76 -8.10
C THR A 156 -18.01 -21.67 -9.08
N THR A 157 -19.16 -21.05 -8.86
CA THR A 157 -19.49 -19.79 -9.57
C THR A 157 -18.92 -18.59 -8.82
N ILE A 158 -18.73 -17.46 -9.53
CA ILE A 158 -18.34 -16.19 -8.92
C ILE A 158 -19.32 -15.82 -7.79
N GLN A 159 -20.62 -15.96 -8.03
CA GLN A 159 -21.68 -15.64 -7.07
C GLN A 159 -21.63 -16.55 -5.84
N GLN A 160 -21.28 -17.83 -6.01
CA GLN A 160 -21.16 -18.76 -4.89
C GLN A 160 -19.90 -18.47 -4.07
N PHE A 161 -18.79 -18.11 -4.72
CA PHE A 161 -17.54 -17.74 -4.03
C PHE A 161 -17.71 -16.48 -3.18
N PHE A 162 -18.33 -15.43 -3.74
CA PHE A 162 -18.57 -14.14 -3.07
C PHE A 162 -20.00 -13.96 -2.53
N GLY A 163 -20.76 -15.02 -2.27
CA GLY A 163 -22.17 -14.89 -1.86
C GLY A 163 -22.83 -16.13 -1.25
N GLY A 164 -22.31 -17.33 -1.49
CA GLY A 164 -22.87 -18.59 -1.02
C GLY A 164 -22.62 -18.89 0.46
N ASP A 165 -22.64 -20.18 0.84
CA ASP A 165 -22.37 -20.65 2.22
C ASP A 165 -21.01 -20.19 2.77
N TYR A 166 -20.05 -19.94 1.86
CA TYR A 166 -18.76 -19.33 2.18
C TYR A 166 -18.91 -17.95 2.83
N ILE A 167 -19.82 -17.08 2.37
CA ILE A 167 -20.08 -15.77 3.01
C ILE A 167 -20.79 -15.90 4.34
N ARG A 168 -21.75 -16.83 4.46
CA ARG A 168 -22.45 -17.07 5.73
C ARG A 168 -21.48 -17.55 6.82
N SER A 169 -20.41 -18.20 6.42
CA SER A 169 -19.35 -18.67 7.32
C SER A 169 -18.24 -17.62 7.51
N ALA A 170 -17.94 -16.80 6.48
CA ALA A 170 -16.77 -15.90 6.39
C ALA A 170 -17.14 -14.41 6.28
N THR A 171 -18.19 -13.96 6.95
CA THR A 171 -18.80 -12.61 6.77
C THR A 171 -17.82 -11.44 6.96
N TYR A 172 -16.70 -11.64 7.65
CA TYR A 172 -15.68 -10.60 7.86
C TYR A 172 -14.40 -10.78 7.01
N LEU A 173 -14.39 -11.78 6.12
CA LEU A 173 -13.31 -12.03 5.17
C LEU A 173 -13.79 -11.99 3.73
N ILE A 174 -15.08 -12.21 3.46
CA ILE A 174 -15.67 -12.19 2.12
C ILE A 174 -16.88 -11.25 2.11
N TYR A 175 -16.87 -10.32 1.17
CA TYR A 175 -17.87 -9.26 1.02
C TYR A 175 -18.51 -9.35 -0.37
N ALA A 176 -19.85 -9.40 -0.39
CA ALA A 176 -20.63 -9.33 -1.63
C ALA A 176 -20.73 -7.89 -2.13
N SER A 177 -21.11 -7.71 -3.39
CA SER A 177 -21.20 -6.39 -4.05
C SER A 177 -22.05 -5.37 -3.30
N ASN A 178 -23.14 -5.79 -2.67
CA ASN A 178 -24.00 -4.92 -1.88
C ASN A 178 -23.37 -4.40 -0.58
N SER A 179 -22.27 -5.01 -0.13
CA SER A 179 -21.60 -4.70 1.15
C SER A 179 -20.37 -3.81 0.97
N SER A 180 -19.88 -3.64 -0.26
CA SER A 180 -18.62 -2.95 -0.58
C SER A 180 -18.71 -1.98 -1.76
N GLY A 181 -19.87 -1.33 -1.94
CA GLY A 181 -20.04 -0.34 -3.01
C GLY A 181 -19.82 -0.92 -4.40
N ARG A 182 -20.47 -2.06 -4.66
CA ARG A 182 -20.45 -2.89 -5.88
C ARG A 182 -19.24 -3.81 -6.09
N GLY A 183 -18.06 -3.59 -5.52
CA GLY A 183 -16.99 -4.59 -5.65
C GLY A 183 -17.26 -5.85 -4.82
N MET A 184 -16.90 -7.03 -5.32
CA MET A 184 -16.91 -8.29 -4.54
C MET A 184 -15.49 -8.60 -4.07
N VAL A 185 -15.31 -8.96 -2.80
CA VAL A 185 -13.98 -9.09 -2.19
C VAL A 185 -13.85 -10.36 -1.37
N SER A 186 -12.70 -11.00 -1.43
CA SER A 186 -12.30 -12.09 -0.53
C SER A 186 -10.88 -11.82 -0.05
N TYR A 187 -10.70 -11.75 1.27
CA TYR A 187 -9.41 -11.73 1.97
C TYR A 187 -9.02 -13.12 2.50
N PHE A 188 -9.71 -14.17 2.02
CA PHE A 188 -9.46 -15.53 2.48
C PHE A 188 -8.14 -16.05 1.90
N PRO A 189 -7.19 -16.54 2.72
CA PRO A 189 -5.88 -16.95 2.26
C PRO A 189 -5.90 -18.31 1.55
N LEU A 190 -5.29 -18.38 0.35
CA LEU A 190 -5.13 -19.62 -0.42
C LEU A 190 -3.63 -19.89 -0.65
N PRO A 191 -2.92 -20.56 0.28
CA PRO A 191 -1.51 -20.89 0.13
C PRO A 191 -1.24 -21.92 -0.98
N PHE A 192 -0.05 -21.87 -1.56
CA PHE A 192 0.43 -22.80 -2.59
C PHE A 192 1.96 -22.95 -2.58
N GLN A 193 2.47 -24.14 -2.89
CA GLN A 193 3.91 -24.44 -2.85
C GLN A 193 4.62 -24.23 -4.19
N LYS A 194 4.00 -24.65 -5.30
CA LYS A 194 4.65 -24.68 -6.61
C LYS A 194 4.01 -23.77 -7.63
N ARG A 195 2.67 -23.73 -7.66
CA ARG A 195 1.92 -22.91 -8.62
C ARG A 195 0.48 -22.72 -8.17
N CYS A 196 -0.09 -21.56 -8.44
CA CYS A 196 -1.53 -21.33 -8.36
C CYS A 196 -2.04 -20.80 -9.70
N THR A 197 -3.03 -21.50 -10.26
CA THR A 197 -3.71 -21.09 -11.49
C THR A 197 -5.18 -20.86 -11.18
N ILE A 198 -5.71 -19.71 -11.59
CA ILE A 198 -7.12 -19.34 -11.44
C ILE A 198 -7.69 -19.04 -12.83
N LEU A 199 -8.71 -19.80 -13.20
CA LEU A 199 -9.40 -19.70 -14.48
C LEU A 199 -10.81 -19.18 -14.31
N THR A 200 -11.31 -18.46 -15.31
CA THR A 200 -12.73 -18.10 -15.43
C THR A 200 -13.28 -18.41 -16.82
N ASP A 201 -14.55 -18.80 -16.90
CA ASP A 201 -15.28 -18.92 -18.16
C ASP A 201 -16.19 -17.71 -18.44
N THR A 202 -15.95 -16.60 -17.72
CA THR A 202 -16.76 -15.38 -17.83
C THR A 202 -16.98 -14.97 -19.28
N ALA A 203 -18.24 -14.67 -19.58
CA ALA A 203 -18.65 -14.00 -20.81
C ALA A 203 -19.13 -12.56 -20.52
N THR A 204 -19.00 -12.10 -19.27
CA THR A 204 -19.27 -10.70 -18.90
C THR A 204 -18.25 -9.82 -19.60
N THR A 205 -18.73 -8.79 -20.30
CA THR A 205 -17.90 -7.71 -20.86
C THR A 205 -17.60 -6.67 -19.79
N ASN A 206 -16.52 -5.90 -19.96
CA ASN A 206 -16.00 -4.98 -18.94
C ASN A 206 -15.70 -5.71 -17.62
N PHE A 207 -15.12 -6.90 -17.73
CA PHE A 207 -14.76 -7.74 -16.59
C PHE A 207 -13.49 -7.20 -15.93
N LYS A 208 -13.67 -6.53 -14.77
CA LYS A 208 -12.57 -6.08 -13.93
C LYS A 208 -12.25 -7.07 -12.81
N TYR A 209 -10.96 -7.32 -12.58
CA TYR A 209 -10.49 -8.14 -11.46
C TYR A 209 -9.13 -7.68 -10.94
N GLN A 210 -8.86 -8.01 -9.68
CA GLN A 210 -7.59 -7.78 -8.99
C GLN A 210 -7.32 -8.96 -8.05
N ILE A 211 -6.12 -9.54 -8.13
CA ILE A 211 -5.69 -10.69 -7.34
C ILE A 211 -4.33 -10.37 -6.73
N ASN A 212 -4.30 -10.29 -5.39
CA ASN A 212 -3.06 -10.06 -4.66
C ASN A 212 -2.45 -11.40 -4.28
N VAL A 213 -1.15 -11.53 -4.54
CA VAL A 213 -0.37 -12.72 -4.20
C VAL A 213 0.82 -12.32 -3.35
N LEU A 214 0.92 -12.89 -2.16
CA LEU A 214 2.11 -12.85 -1.32
C LEU A 214 3.07 -13.94 -1.81
N LYS A 215 4.14 -13.54 -2.49
CA LYS A 215 5.26 -14.40 -2.88
C LYS A 215 6.13 -14.67 -1.65
N LEU A 216 6.56 -15.93 -1.52
CA LEU A 216 7.39 -16.43 -0.43
C LEU A 216 8.71 -16.95 -0.98
N ASP A 217 9.68 -17.21 -0.10
CA ASP A 217 10.90 -17.94 -0.50
C ASP A 217 10.51 -19.29 -1.12
N PRO A 218 10.98 -19.63 -2.35
CA PRO A 218 10.78 -20.94 -2.95
C PRO A 218 11.22 -22.12 -2.05
N ALA A 219 12.17 -21.91 -1.14
CA ALA A 219 12.63 -22.92 -0.18
C ALA A 219 11.71 -23.06 1.05
N SER A 220 10.77 -22.13 1.27
CA SER A 220 9.81 -22.24 2.39
C SER A 220 8.86 -23.41 2.17
N PRO A 221 8.69 -24.30 3.16
CA PRO A 221 7.71 -25.38 3.10
C PRO A 221 6.30 -24.81 3.30
N VAL A 222 5.56 -24.71 2.20
CA VAL A 222 4.17 -24.25 2.16
C VAL A 222 3.26 -25.46 1.97
N ILE A 223 2.21 -25.56 2.78
CA ILE A 223 1.13 -26.52 2.54
C ILE A 223 0.04 -25.80 1.76
N SER A 224 -0.20 -26.28 0.54
CA SER A 224 -1.22 -25.72 -0.34
C SER A 224 -2.62 -25.90 0.22
N TYR A 225 -3.49 -24.93 -0.04
CA TYR A 225 -4.86 -24.87 0.46
C TYR A 225 -5.61 -26.19 0.30
N PRO A 226 -6.15 -26.82 1.35
CA PRO A 226 -6.64 -28.20 1.25
C PRO A 226 -8.01 -28.30 0.59
N SER A 227 -8.33 -29.47 0.05
CA SER A 227 -9.64 -29.76 -0.56
C SER A 227 -10.77 -29.94 0.47
N LYS A 228 -10.42 -30.21 1.73
CA LYS A 228 -11.34 -30.29 2.87
C LYS A 228 -10.68 -29.66 4.08
N TRP A 229 -11.46 -28.96 4.88
CA TRP A 229 -10.97 -28.40 6.14
C TRP A 229 -10.99 -29.48 7.22
N ASP A 230 -9.97 -29.43 8.07
CA ASP A 230 -9.94 -30.15 9.32
C ASP A 230 -10.34 -29.21 10.48
N GLU A 231 -10.39 -29.77 11.68
CA GLU A 231 -10.76 -29.03 12.90
C GLU A 231 -9.81 -27.84 13.18
N ALA A 232 -8.53 -27.94 12.78
CA ALA A 232 -7.56 -26.88 13.01
C ALA A 232 -7.85 -25.65 12.14
N ILE A 233 -8.16 -25.86 10.85
CA ILE A 233 -8.57 -24.79 9.95
C ILE A 233 -9.90 -24.18 10.39
N GLU A 234 -10.89 -25.00 10.73
CA GLU A 234 -12.18 -24.51 11.23
C GLU A 234 -12.02 -23.65 12.49
N THR A 235 -11.17 -24.08 13.43
CA THR A 235 -10.88 -23.34 14.65
C THR A 235 -10.18 -22.01 14.37
N ALA A 236 -9.14 -22.02 13.53
CA ALA A 236 -8.41 -20.82 13.15
C ALA A 236 -9.32 -19.81 12.42
N PHE A 237 -10.17 -20.31 11.54
CA PHE A 237 -11.14 -19.52 10.80
C PHE A 237 -12.16 -18.85 11.73
N ASN A 238 -12.79 -19.63 12.63
CA ASN A 238 -13.75 -19.12 13.60
C ASN A 238 -13.12 -18.06 14.52
N LYS A 239 -11.87 -18.27 14.94
CA LYS A 239 -11.10 -17.29 15.71
C LYS A 239 -10.90 -15.98 14.95
N VAL A 240 -10.53 -16.03 13.67
CA VAL A 240 -10.34 -14.82 12.85
C VAL A 240 -11.66 -14.09 12.64
N ASN A 241 -12.72 -14.82 12.31
CA ASN A 241 -14.04 -14.23 12.08
C ASN A 241 -14.55 -13.54 13.36
N ALA A 242 -14.38 -14.17 14.53
CA ALA A 242 -14.69 -13.56 15.82
C ALA A 242 -13.79 -12.36 16.14
N TYR A 243 -12.49 -12.43 15.85
CA TYR A 243 -11.57 -11.33 16.09
C TYR A 243 -11.94 -10.11 15.26
N ILE A 244 -12.10 -10.26 13.94
CA ILE A 244 -12.37 -9.15 13.01
C ILE A 244 -13.80 -8.61 13.19
N GLY A 245 -14.76 -9.47 13.49
CA GLY A 245 -16.16 -9.09 13.68
C GLY A 245 -16.46 -8.31 14.96
N ASN A 246 -15.58 -8.41 15.97
CA ASN A 246 -15.68 -7.57 17.17
C ASN A 246 -15.02 -6.21 16.94
N LEU A 247 -15.48 -5.16 17.61
CA LEU A 247 -14.86 -3.84 17.53
C LEU A 247 -13.67 -3.75 18.48
N ALA A 248 -12.66 -2.92 18.17
CA ALA A 248 -11.46 -2.83 18.99
C ALA A 248 -11.76 -2.42 20.43
N PHE A 249 -12.62 -1.42 20.63
CA PHE A 249 -12.99 -0.99 21.98
C PHE A 249 -13.71 -2.09 22.78
N VAL A 250 -14.41 -3.03 22.12
CA VAL A 250 -15.01 -4.22 22.77
C VAL A 250 -13.92 -5.21 23.15
N ARG A 251 -12.99 -5.51 22.22
CA ARG A 251 -11.84 -6.38 22.49
C ARG A 251 -11.00 -5.90 23.68
N TYR A 252 -10.87 -4.58 23.84
CA TYR A 252 -10.06 -3.96 24.89
C TYR A 252 -10.88 -3.47 26.09
N GLU A 253 -12.19 -3.70 26.17
CA GLU A 253 -13.03 -3.18 27.26
C GLU A 253 -12.54 -3.64 28.63
N SER A 254 -12.31 -4.95 28.76
CA SER A 254 -11.84 -5.60 29.99
C SER A 254 -10.33 -5.56 30.19
N VAL A 255 -9.57 -5.10 29.21
CA VAL A 255 -8.11 -5.00 29.28
C VAL A 255 -7.73 -3.79 30.15
N PRO A 256 -6.89 -3.94 31.19
CA PRO A 256 -6.44 -2.81 31.99
C PRO A 256 -5.72 -1.77 31.13
N LYS A 257 -6.14 -0.51 31.22
CA LYS A 257 -5.57 0.62 30.47
C LYS A 257 -5.01 1.66 31.43
N THR A 258 -3.99 2.38 30.99
CA THR A 258 -3.48 3.55 31.70
C THR A 258 -4.16 4.79 31.14
N GLN A 259 -4.86 5.53 32.02
CA GLN A 259 -5.51 6.80 31.67
C GLN A 259 -4.61 7.99 31.98
N ILE A 260 -4.55 8.94 31.06
CA ILE A 260 -3.93 10.25 31.20
C ILE A 260 -4.98 11.32 30.94
N GLY A 261 -5.09 12.27 31.87
CA GLY A 261 -6.01 13.39 31.76
C GLY A 261 -7.27 13.26 32.63
N PRO A 262 -8.23 14.20 32.50
CA PRO A 262 -8.30 15.20 31.43
C PRO A 262 -7.12 16.18 31.42
N LEU A 263 -6.55 16.40 30.24
CA LEU A 263 -5.48 17.36 29.97
C LEU A 263 -6.06 18.53 29.18
N LYS A 264 -5.80 19.75 29.64
CA LYS A 264 -6.07 20.97 28.87
C LYS A 264 -4.86 21.31 28.03
N ILE A 265 -5.06 21.42 26.71
CA ILE A 265 -4.03 21.82 25.76
C ILE A 265 -4.38 23.23 25.29
N ALA A 266 -3.58 24.19 25.74
CA ALA A 266 -3.75 25.59 25.41
C ALA A 266 -3.73 25.82 23.88
N PRO A 267 -4.35 26.91 23.39
CA PRO A 267 -4.20 27.35 22.01
C PRO A 267 -2.72 27.44 21.60
N LYS A 268 -2.38 26.97 20.40
CA LYS A 268 -0.99 26.88 19.90
C LYS A 268 -0.03 26.11 20.83
N GLY A 269 -0.58 25.31 21.74
CA GLY A 269 0.15 24.62 22.78
C GLY A 269 0.55 23.21 22.35
N ARG A 270 1.64 22.71 22.95
CA ARG A 270 2.11 21.33 22.80
C ARG A 270 2.21 20.67 24.18
N LYS A 271 1.71 19.44 24.30
CA LYS A 271 1.69 18.69 25.57
C LYS A 271 2.23 17.28 25.37
N LEU A 272 3.18 16.87 26.21
CA LEU A 272 3.58 15.47 26.35
C LEU A 272 2.48 14.72 27.12
N VAL A 273 1.88 13.72 26.49
CA VAL A 273 0.77 12.92 27.04
C VAL A 273 1.28 11.61 27.62
N ALA A 274 2.24 10.97 26.96
CA ALA A 274 2.85 9.75 27.44
C ALA A 274 4.35 9.72 27.11
N ASN A 275 5.16 9.23 28.05
CA ASN A 275 6.58 8.94 27.87
C ASN A 275 6.81 7.52 28.39
N LEU A 276 6.87 6.56 27.47
CA LEU A 276 6.84 5.14 27.77
C LEU A 276 8.24 4.55 27.65
N GLU A 277 8.63 3.70 28.59
CA GLU A 277 9.90 2.97 28.57
C GLU A 277 9.74 1.61 27.88
N GLY A 278 10.73 1.25 27.05
CA GLY A 278 10.77 0.02 26.27
C GLY A 278 11.74 -1.03 26.84
N PRO A 279 11.84 -2.21 26.20
CA PRO A 279 11.16 -2.56 24.95
C PRO A 279 9.70 -2.97 25.18
N ALA A 280 8.79 -2.34 24.43
CA ALA A 280 7.35 -2.55 24.55
C ALA A 280 6.66 -2.25 23.21
N ALA A 281 5.34 -2.46 23.16
CA ALA A 281 4.50 -2.00 22.07
C ALA A 281 3.19 -1.45 22.60
N ILE A 282 2.75 -0.33 22.04
CA ILE A 282 1.36 0.13 22.19
C ILE A 282 0.54 -0.71 21.22
N ASP A 283 -0.36 -1.54 21.72
CA ASP A 283 -1.26 -2.36 20.90
C ASP A 283 -2.70 -1.83 20.91
N TYR A 284 -3.00 -0.85 21.77
CA TYR A 284 -4.24 -0.11 21.76
C TYR A 284 -4.10 1.26 22.41
N PHE A 285 -4.72 2.27 21.83
CA PHE A 285 -5.02 3.51 22.53
C PHE A 285 -6.36 4.09 22.10
N GLN A 286 -6.92 4.93 22.96
CA GLN A 286 -8.14 5.67 22.70
C GLN A 286 -8.01 7.12 23.16
N LEU A 287 -8.71 7.99 22.46
CA LEU A 287 -8.65 9.44 22.60
C LEU A 287 -10.08 9.99 22.65
N SER A 288 -10.41 10.68 23.73
CA SER A 288 -11.62 11.51 23.83
C SER A 288 -11.22 12.97 23.93
N LEU A 289 -11.96 13.84 23.25
CA LEU A 289 -11.67 15.27 23.19
C LEU A 289 -12.94 16.12 23.36
N LYS A 290 -12.79 17.29 23.97
CA LYS A 290 -13.87 18.27 24.19
C LYS A 290 -13.38 19.70 23.90
N PRO A 291 -14.14 20.48 23.10
CA PRO A 291 -15.29 20.05 22.29
C PRO A 291 -14.85 19.18 21.10
N ILE A 292 -15.74 18.33 20.58
CA ILE A 292 -15.51 17.64 19.30
C ILE A 292 -16.18 18.45 18.18
N THR A 293 -15.36 19.12 17.39
CA THR A 293 -15.79 19.94 16.24
C THR A 293 -14.85 19.68 15.08
N ALA A 294 -15.27 20.00 13.84
CA ALA A 294 -14.40 19.96 12.67
C ALA A 294 -13.09 20.73 12.88
N GLU A 295 -13.15 21.91 13.50
CA GLU A 295 -11.98 22.73 13.80
C GLU A 295 -11.06 22.02 14.81
N THR A 296 -11.62 21.46 15.88
CA THR A 296 -10.81 20.80 16.93
C THR A 296 -10.10 19.56 16.40
N VAL A 297 -10.79 18.68 15.67
CA VAL A 297 -10.17 17.43 15.16
C VAL A 297 -9.17 17.69 14.03
N LYS A 298 -9.39 18.73 13.21
CA LYS A 298 -8.46 19.12 12.14
C LYS A 298 -7.18 19.78 12.70
N ASN A 299 -7.29 20.52 13.79
CA ASN A 299 -6.18 21.29 14.35
C ASN A 299 -5.50 20.65 15.58
N LEU A 300 -6.06 19.58 16.16
CA LEU A 300 -5.36 18.78 17.16
C LEU A 300 -4.51 17.72 16.45
N LYS A 301 -3.19 17.81 16.56
CA LYS A 301 -2.24 16.85 15.97
C LYS A 301 -1.76 15.83 16.99
N LEU A 302 -1.68 14.58 16.55
CA LEU A 302 -0.97 13.49 17.22
C LEU A 302 0.45 13.43 16.69
N GLN A 303 1.42 13.60 17.59
CA GLN A 303 2.84 13.42 17.29
C GLN A 303 3.40 12.27 18.11
N VAL A 304 4.03 11.28 17.46
CA VAL A 304 4.68 10.18 18.15
C VAL A 304 6.13 10.06 17.70
N TYR A 305 7.03 10.01 18.68
CA TYR A 305 8.46 9.82 18.50
C TYR A 305 8.85 8.46 19.04
N TRP A 306 9.59 7.69 18.24
CA TRP A 306 10.17 6.43 18.67
C TRP A 306 11.63 6.65 19.02
N ASN A 307 12.03 6.22 20.21
CA ASN A 307 13.38 6.38 20.71
C ASN A 307 13.86 7.84 20.61
N ASP A 308 15.04 8.07 20.02
CA ASP A 308 15.67 9.37 19.90
C ASP A 308 15.51 9.98 18.50
N LEU A 309 14.44 9.63 17.76
CA LEU A 309 14.14 10.31 16.49
C LEU A 309 13.91 11.80 16.75
N THR A 310 14.56 12.66 15.96
CA THR A 310 14.40 14.12 16.04
C THR A 310 13.10 14.58 15.39
N GLU A 311 12.64 13.84 14.37
CA GLU A 311 11.39 14.07 13.68
C GLU A 311 10.32 13.05 14.12
N PRO A 312 9.05 13.48 14.28
CA PRO A 312 7.98 12.58 14.73
C PRO A 312 7.71 11.51 13.67
N ALA A 313 7.67 10.23 14.04
CA ALA A 313 7.32 9.14 13.13
C ALA A 313 5.82 9.11 12.78
N VAL A 314 4.98 9.61 13.67
CA VAL A 314 3.56 9.89 13.45
C VAL A 314 3.39 11.40 13.54
N ASP A 315 2.90 12.04 12.49
CA ASP A 315 2.55 13.47 12.52
C ASP A 315 1.32 13.72 11.66
N CYS A 316 0.15 13.74 12.30
CA CYS A 316 -1.15 13.83 11.65
C CYS A 316 -2.13 14.59 12.54
N SER A 317 -3.07 15.32 11.94
CA SER A 317 -4.26 15.75 12.67
C SER A 317 -5.05 14.54 13.16
N VAL A 318 -5.84 14.68 14.24
CA VAL A 318 -6.76 13.64 14.70
C VAL A 318 -7.75 13.28 13.59
N SER A 319 -8.20 14.28 12.83
CA SER A 319 -9.00 14.10 11.62
C SER A 319 -8.33 13.12 10.62
N SER A 320 -7.11 13.42 10.18
CA SER A 320 -6.40 12.59 9.19
C SER A 320 -6.04 11.21 9.74
N PHE A 321 -5.46 11.15 10.95
CA PHE A 321 -5.01 9.89 11.57
C PHE A 321 -6.15 8.88 11.74
N PHE A 322 -7.32 9.36 12.14
CA PHE A 322 -8.48 8.51 12.37
C PHE A 322 -9.44 8.49 11.18
N CYS A 323 -9.03 8.89 9.97
CA CYS A 323 -9.89 8.97 8.77
C CYS A 323 -11.25 9.64 9.06
N TYR A 324 -11.27 10.67 9.88
CA TYR A 324 -12.47 11.34 10.37
C TYR A 324 -12.54 12.75 9.78
N ASN A 325 -13.68 13.14 9.22
CA ASN A 325 -13.85 14.47 8.61
C ASN A 325 -15.04 15.26 9.17
N ASN A 326 -15.60 14.83 10.32
CA ASN A 326 -16.73 15.51 10.98
C ASN A 326 -18.02 15.60 10.14
N LEU A 327 -18.18 14.76 9.12
CA LEU A 327 -19.32 14.80 8.19
C LEU A 327 -20.44 13.79 8.52
N ASN A 328 -20.95 13.81 9.76
CA ASN A 328 -22.15 13.05 10.19
C ASN A 328 -22.06 11.51 10.11
N LEU A 329 -20.96 10.93 10.58
CA LEU A 329 -20.96 9.52 10.96
C LEU A 329 -21.14 9.43 12.48
N GLU A 330 -22.36 9.12 12.94
CA GLU A 330 -22.67 8.85 14.35
C GLU A 330 -21.74 7.76 14.92
N MET A 331 -21.28 6.85 14.06
CA MET A 331 -20.25 5.88 14.33
C MET A 331 -19.68 5.38 13.01
N TRP A 332 -18.37 5.13 12.99
CA TRP A 332 -17.79 4.26 11.98
C TRP A 332 -16.57 3.53 12.53
N ASN A 333 -16.33 2.32 12.04
CA ASN A 333 -15.33 1.45 12.61
C ASN A 333 -14.62 0.60 11.55
N SER A 334 -13.30 0.56 11.65
CA SER A 334 -12.46 -0.43 10.99
C SER A 334 -11.75 -1.30 12.04
N LEU A 335 -10.96 -2.27 11.57
CA LEU A 335 -10.17 -3.15 12.40
C LEU A 335 -9.07 -2.38 13.16
N PRO A 336 -8.17 -1.61 12.50
CA PRO A 336 -7.11 -0.91 13.20
C PRO A 336 -7.53 0.43 13.81
N LEU A 337 -8.60 1.09 13.36
CA LEU A 337 -9.03 2.37 13.94
C LEU A 337 -10.51 2.69 13.70
N GLY A 338 -11.04 3.68 14.42
CA GLY A 338 -12.40 4.16 14.19
C GLY A 338 -12.86 5.18 15.21
N PHE A 339 -14.13 5.53 15.14
CA PHE A 339 -14.79 6.52 15.99
C PHE A 339 -16.14 5.99 16.48
N TRP A 340 -16.30 5.98 17.81
CA TRP A 340 -17.57 5.67 18.49
C TRP A 340 -18.22 6.97 18.96
N GLY A 341 -19.19 7.49 18.20
CA GLY A 341 -19.77 8.81 18.46
C GLY A 341 -20.62 8.89 19.72
N GLU A 342 -21.32 7.82 20.13
CA GLU A 342 -22.06 7.82 21.41
C GLU A 342 -21.14 8.11 22.62
N LYS A 343 -19.86 7.69 22.54
CA LYS A 343 -18.85 7.93 23.58
C LYS A 343 -17.87 9.05 23.24
N ASN A 344 -17.98 9.68 22.06
CA ASN A 344 -16.98 10.61 21.53
C ASN A 344 -15.55 10.08 21.68
N LEU A 345 -15.34 8.84 21.20
CA LEU A 345 -14.12 8.08 21.44
C LEU A 345 -13.50 7.64 20.11
N PHE A 346 -12.29 8.14 19.84
CA PHE A 346 -11.43 7.60 18.79
C PHE A 346 -10.64 6.43 19.36
N TYR A 347 -10.45 5.36 18.60
CA TYR A 347 -9.63 4.21 19.00
C TYR A 347 -8.65 3.82 17.90
N CYS A 348 -7.50 3.30 18.30
CA CYS A 348 -6.47 2.77 17.42
C CYS A 348 -5.89 1.48 17.99
N GLN A 349 -5.68 0.49 17.14
CA GLN A 349 -5.15 -0.84 17.42
C GLN A 349 -3.99 -1.20 16.46
N PHE A 350 -3.43 -0.23 15.73
CA PHE A 350 -2.14 -0.45 15.10
C PHE A 350 -1.12 -0.85 16.18
N TYR A 351 -0.37 -1.92 15.94
CA TYR A 351 0.61 -2.44 16.88
C TYR A 351 1.92 -1.68 16.73
N MET A 352 2.25 -0.78 17.66
CA MET A 352 3.37 0.15 17.54
C MET A 352 4.51 -0.24 18.50
N PRO A 353 5.47 -1.08 18.06
CA PRO A 353 6.60 -1.47 18.91
C PRO A 353 7.67 -0.38 18.95
N PHE A 354 8.37 -0.31 20.08
CA PHE A 354 9.52 0.57 20.28
C PHE A 354 10.58 -0.10 21.16
N GLU A 355 11.85 0.23 20.91
CA GLU A 355 12.99 -0.43 21.55
C GLU A 355 13.31 0.18 22.91
N ARG A 356 13.48 1.50 22.97
CA ARG A 356 13.95 2.23 24.15
C ARG A 356 12.87 3.08 24.78
N ASN A 357 12.18 3.91 23.97
CA ASN A 357 11.09 4.73 24.47
C ASN A 357 10.08 5.08 23.36
N ALA A 358 8.90 5.53 23.78
CA ALA A 358 7.93 6.20 22.91
C ALA A 358 7.44 7.48 23.59
N GLN A 359 7.49 8.59 22.87
CA GLN A 359 6.95 9.87 23.34
C GLN A 359 5.75 10.27 22.51
N ILE A 360 4.60 10.43 23.16
CA ILE A 360 3.35 10.83 22.54
C ILE A 360 3.04 12.26 22.95
N PHE A 361 2.94 13.14 21.96
CA PHE A 361 2.56 14.53 22.12
C PHE A 361 1.22 14.80 21.43
N LEU A 362 0.49 15.75 22.00
CA LEU A 362 -0.63 16.40 21.33
C LEU A 362 -0.30 17.88 21.13
N VAL A 363 -0.50 18.35 19.91
CA VAL A 363 -0.27 19.75 19.52
C VAL A 363 -1.60 20.35 19.11
N ASN A 364 -2.01 21.43 19.77
CA ASN A 364 -3.25 22.12 19.46
C ASN A 364 -2.93 23.36 18.61
N ASP A 365 -3.17 23.28 17.30
CA ASP A 365 -2.96 24.39 16.37
C ASP A 365 -4.17 25.32 16.28
N SER A 366 -5.25 25.08 17.04
CA SER A 366 -6.43 25.96 17.06
C SER A 366 -6.21 27.21 17.92
N GLU A 367 -7.14 28.15 17.81
CA GLU A 367 -7.19 29.36 18.65
C GLU A 367 -7.92 29.13 19.98
N THR A 368 -8.43 27.91 20.23
CA THR A 368 -9.21 27.57 21.43
C THR A 368 -8.56 26.45 22.23
N GLU A 369 -8.82 26.39 23.54
CA GLU A 369 -8.33 25.30 24.39
C GLU A 369 -9.06 24.00 24.04
N THR A 370 -8.33 22.88 23.98
CA THR A 370 -8.90 21.54 23.82
C THR A 370 -8.64 20.70 25.06
N GLU A 371 -9.69 20.11 25.64
CA GLU A 371 -9.57 19.12 26.70
C GLU A 371 -9.47 17.73 26.10
N VAL A 372 -8.53 16.92 26.58
CA VAL A 372 -8.26 15.57 26.07
C VAL A 372 -8.13 14.57 27.20
N THR A 373 -8.76 13.40 27.04
CA THR A 373 -8.45 12.19 27.83
C THR A 373 -7.85 11.15 26.90
N PHE A 374 -6.70 10.60 27.29
CA PHE A 374 -5.98 9.58 26.53
C PHE A 374 -5.85 8.33 27.37
N GLU A 375 -6.23 7.18 26.83
CA GLU A 375 -6.02 5.88 27.47
C GLU A 375 -5.24 4.96 26.53
N TYR A 376 -4.32 4.17 27.08
CA TYR A 376 -3.56 3.22 26.29
C TYR A 376 -3.35 1.90 27.02
N HIS A 377 -3.13 0.85 26.24
CA HIS A 377 -2.60 -0.42 26.68
C HIS A 377 -1.24 -0.62 26.00
N GLN A 378 -0.31 -1.24 26.74
CA GLN A 378 0.98 -1.61 26.23
C GLN A 378 1.32 -3.02 26.65
N VAL A 379 2.04 -3.72 25.79
CA VAL A 379 2.54 -5.07 26.04
C VAL A 379 4.06 -5.10 25.93
N PHE A 380 4.69 -6.06 26.59
CA PHE A 380 6.10 -6.35 26.37
C PHE A 380 6.30 -6.77 24.90
N HIS A 381 7.34 -6.21 24.26
CA HIS A 381 7.72 -6.58 22.90
C HIS A 381 9.15 -7.09 22.90
N THR A 382 9.37 -8.29 22.36
CA THR A 382 10.73 -8.81 22.18
C THR A 382 11.36 -8.16 20.94
N TRP A 383 12.11 -7.09 21.17
CA TRP A 383 12.81 -6.37 20.12
C TRP A 383 13.88 -7.24 19.45
N ASN A 384 13.95 -7.19 18.12
CA ASN A 384 14.97 -7.87 17.32
C ASN A 384 15.13 -7.16 15.95
N ASP A 385 16.01 -7.67 15.10
CA ASP A 385 16.30 -7.04 13.80
C ASP A 385 15.09 -6.99 12.85
N ARG A 386 14.10 -7.85 13.06
CA ARG A 386 12.84 -7.84 12.30
C ARG A 386 11.80 -6.86 12.85
N SER A 387 11.97 -6.27 14.03
CA SER A 387 11.02 -5.27 14.54
C SER A 387 11.06 -4.00 13.67
N LEU A 388 9.91 -3.42 13.36
CA LEU A 388 9.74 -2.19 12.57
C LEU A 388 8.94 -1.16 13.37
N TYR A 389 9.21 0.13 13.16
CA TYR A 389 8.46 1.20 13.82
C TYR A 389 7.25 1.61 12.99
N PHE A 390 6.17 2.05 13.63
CA PHE A 390 4.98 2.54 12.94
C PHE A 390 5.18 3.98 12.46
N TYR A 391 4.77 4.29 11.23
CA TYR A 391 4.82 5.61 10.66
C TYR A 391 3.49 5.98 10.04
N THR A 392 3.19 7.28 10.08
CA THR A 392 2.10 7.85 9.31
C THR A 392 2.40 9.30 8.95
N ARG A 393 1.95 9.67 7.76
CA ARG A 393 2.05 11.02 7.22
C ARG A 393 0.77 11.36 6.51
N THR A 394 0.35 12.61 6.70
CA THR A 394 -0.77 13.19 5.97
C THR A 394 -0.27 14.33 5.10
N HIS A 395 -0.88 14.45 3.93
CA HIS A 395 -0.60 15.50 2.97
C HIS A 395 -1.92 15.98 2.38
N GLN A 396 -1.91 17.21 1.89
CA GLN A 396 -3.01 17.82 1.18
C GLN A 396 -2.44 18.51 -0.06
N ARG A 397 -3.10 18.35 -1.20
CA ARG A 397 -2.71 19.02 -2.43
C ARG A 397 -3.88 19.17 -3.40
N ASP A 398 -3.84 20.24 -4.17
CA ASP A 398 -4.66 20.39 -5.37
C ASP A 398 -3.92 19.80 -6.56
N PHE A 399 -4.52 18.79 -7.19
CA PHE A 399 -3.99 18.11 -8.34
C PHE A 399 -4.71 18.52 -9.61
N ILE A 400 -3.98 18.56 -10.72
CA ILE A 400 -4.57 18.68 -12.05
C ILE A 400 -5.00 17.28 -12.52
N MET A 401 -6.25 17.16 -12.95
CA MET A 401 -6.83 15.92 -13.47
C MET A 401 -6.17 15.48 -14.79
N GLY A 402 -6.11 14.17 -15.02
CA GLY A 402 -5.47 13.56 -16.19
C GLY A 402 -3.95 13.41 -16.08
N PHE A 403 -3.39 13.57 -14.87
CA PHE A 403 -1.96 13.40 -14.58
C PHE A 403 -1.72 12.39 -13.47
N THR A 404 -0.47 11.93 -13.39
CA THR A 404 0.03 11.01 -12.37
C THR A 404 0.89 11.76 -11.35
N TYR A 405 0.75 11.44 -10.05
CA TYR A 405 1.47 12.10 -8.96
C TYR A 405 1.97 11.08 -7.93
N PRO A 406 3.06 11.39 -7.21
CA PRO A 406 3.52 10.60 -6.07
C PRO A 406 2.70 10.89 -4.81
N PHE A 407 2.34 9.84 -4.09
CA PHE A 407 1.60 9.90 -2.83
C PHE A 407 2.42 9.42 -1.63
N LEU A 408 3.41 8.55 -1.85
CA LEU A 408 4.38 8.15 -0.84
C LEU A 408 5.70 7.81 -1.50
N GLU A 409 6.79 8.28 -0.90
CA GLU A 409 8.15 7.85 -1.22
C GLU A 409 8.88 7.51 0.07
N MET A 410 9.52 6.34 0.10
CA MET A 410 10.20 5.84 1.29
C MET A 410 11.47 5.08 0.90
N GLU A 411 12.55 5.35 1.65
CA GLU A 411 13.79 4.59 1.58
C GLU A 411 14.03 3.81 2.86
N GLY A 412 14.46 2.55 2.70
CA GLY A 412 14.66 1.60 3.78
C GLY A 412 13.78 0.38 3.59
N ARG A 413 13.43 -0.28 4.68
CA ARG A 413 12.66 -1.52 4.65
C ARG A 413 11.44 -1.44 5.54
N GLY A 414 10.37 -2.10 5.15
CA GLY A 414 9.10 -1.94 5.82
C GLY A 414 7.96 -2.72 5.21
N ASN A 415 6.76 -2.36 5.64
CA ASN A 415 5.49 -2.85 5.12
C ASN A 415 4.52 -1.66 5.01
N PHE A 416 3.99 -1.39 3.82
CA PHE A 416 2.85 -0.47 3.67
C PHE A 416 1.55 -1.18 4.05
N VAL A 417 0.75 -0.54 4.90
CA VAL A 417 -0.39 -1.20 5.58
C VAL A 417 -1.70 -0.43 5.51
N GLY A 418 -1.73 0.76 4.92
CA GLY A 418 -2.99 1.47 4.79
C GLY A 418 -2.89 2.77 4.02
N PHE A 419 -4.03 3.14 3.47
CA PHE A 419 -4.23 4.37 2.75
C PHE A 419 -5.61 4.93 3.05
N HIS A 420 -5.65 6.23 3.34
CA HIS A 420 -6.87 7.01 3.54
C HIS A 420 -6.83 8.18 2.58
N LEU A 421 -7.97 8.49 1.97
CA LEU A 421 -8.09 9.51 0.94
C LEU A 421 -9.43 10.23 1.04
N LEU A 422 -9.40 11.56 1.11
CA LEU A 422 -10.54 12.43 0.94
C LEU A 422 -10.32 13.25 -0.33
N SER A 423 -11.17 13.03 -1.32
CA SER A 423 -11.10 13.64 -2.65
C SER A 423 -12.28 14.57 -2.87
N ALA A 424 -12.03 15.78 -3.34
CA ALA A 424 -13.07 16.72 -3.78
C ALA A 424 -12.66 17.32 -5.14
N SER A 425 -13.55 17.22 -6.13
CA SER A 425 -13.21 17.57 -7.51
C SER A 425 -14.08 18.69 -8.06
N GLU A 426 -13.50 19.51 -8.93
CA GLU A 426 -14.25 20.44 -9.77
C GLU A 426 -15.13 19.68 -10.78
N MET A 427 -16.22 20.32 -11.24
CA MET A 427 -17.14 19.74 -12.22
C MET A 427 -16.41 19.25 -13.49
N ILE A 428 -16.65 17.99 -13.83
CA ILE A 428 -16.27 17.36 -15.09
C ILE A 428 -17.33 16.32 -15.48
N ASP A 429 -17.45 16.01 -16.78
CA ASP A 429 -18.28 14.93 -17.31
C ASP A 429 -17.37 13.82 -17.87
N PRO A 430 -17.47 12.57 -17.39
CA PRO A 430 -18.39 12.10 -16.34
C PRO A 430 -18.02 12.64 -14.95
N GLN A 431 -19.03 12.87 -14.11
CA GLN A 431 -18.81 13.18 -12.70
C GLN A 431 -18.03 12.04 -12.02
N PHE A 432 -17.21 12.38 -11.01
CA PHE A 432 -16.31 11.45 -10.31
C PHE A 432 -15.16 10.87 -11.15
N PHE A 433 -14.84 11.45 -12.32
CA PHE A 433 -13.78 10.95 -13.19
C PHE A 433 -12.42 10.76 -12.51
N TYR A 434 -12.11 11.49 -11.42
CA TYR A 434 -10.88 11.28 -10.65
C TYR A 434 -10.74 9.84 -10.09
N LEU A 435 -11.86 9.12 -9.94
CA LEU A 435 -11.89 7.73 -9.47
C LEU A 435 -11.41 6.71 -10.52
N ASP A 436 -11.34 7.09 -11.80
CA ASP A 436 -10.82 6.23 -12.88
C ASP A 436 -9.29 6.08 -12.83
N GLY A 437 -8.59 6.84 -11.99
CA GLY A 437 -7.13 6.85 -11.98
C GLY A 437 -6.53 5.65 -11.25
N ASP A 438 -5.57 4.98 -11.89
CA ASP A 438 -4.85 3.84 -11.33
C ASP A 438 -3.84 4.23 -10.25
N GLU A 439 -3.65 3.32 -9.29
CA GLU A 439 -2.52 3.33 -8.37
C GLU A 439 -1.40 2.38 -8.82
N TYR A 440 -0.16 2.80 -8.61
CA TYR A 440 1.03 2.00 -8.91
C TYR A 440 1.95 1.96 -7.70
N PHE A 441 2.37 0.75 -7.29
CA PHE A 441 3.45 0.60 -6.32
C PHE A 441 4.69 0.05 -7.02
N TYR A 442 5.78 0.81 -6.91
CA TYR A 442 7.12 0.40 -7.28
C TYR A 442 7.86 -0.01 -6.01
N VAL A 443 8.18 -1.29 -5.93
CA VAL A 443 8.80 -1.93 -4.76
C VAL A 443 10.25 -2.28 -5.07
N ASP A 444 11.15 -1.82 -4.21
CA ASP A 444 12.60 -2.09 -4.26
C ASP A 444 13.29 -1.58 -5.52
N GLY A 445 12.88 -0.39 -5.96
CA GLY A 445 13.48 0.31 -7.08
C GLY A 445 13.24 -0.34 -8.44
N GLU A 446 12.16 -1.14 -8.58
CA GLU A 446 11.82 -1.82 -9.82
C GLU A 446 11.50 -0.84 -10.96
N SER A 447 11.82 -1.21 -12.21
CA SER A 447 11.53 -0.37 -13.37
C SER A 447 10.07 -0.42 -13.84
N HIS A 448 9.34 -1.46 -13.45
CA HIS A 448 7.92 -1.66 -13.77
C HIS A 448 7.20 -2.03 -12.47
N PRO A 449 6.00 -1.48 -12.22
CA PRO A 449 5.33 -1.70 -10.95
C PRO A 449 4.86 -3.15 -10.86
N SER A 450 5.22 -3.81 -9.77
CA SER A 450 4.70 -5.14 -9.42
C SER A 450 3.24 -5.09 -8.94
N TRP A 451 2.72 -3.86 -8.79
CA TRP A 451 1.33 -3.56 -8.52
C TRP A 451 0.84 -2.43 -9.42
N ALA A 452 -0.03 -2.75 -10.37
CA ALA A 452 -0.77 -1.79 -11.20
C ALA A 452 -2.28 -1.99 -11.00
N GLY A 453 -2.95 -0.91 -10.59
CA GLY A 453 -4.38 -0.84 -10.28
C GLY A 453 -5.30 -0.96 -11.48
N THR A 454 -6.57 -0.61 -11.28
CA THR A 454 -7.61 -0.59 -12.36
C THR A 454 -8.64 0.54 -12.14
N GLY A 455 -8.33 1.48 -11.24
CA GLY A 455 -9.16 2.57 -10.74
C GLY A 455 -9.03 2.80 -9.23
N GLU A 456 -9.08 4.05 -8.78
CA GLU A 456 -9.07 4.46 -7.36
C GLU A 456 -10.23 3.80 -6.61
N ASP A 457 -11.42 3.76 -7.21
CA ASP A 457 -12.58 3.09 -6.60
C ASP A 457 -12.32 1.58 -6.38
N ASN A 458 -11.66 0.91 -7.34
CA ASN A 458 -11.30 -0.50 -7.26
C ASN A 458 -10.22 -0.77 -6.20
N TYR A 459 -9.24 0.14 -6.04
CA TYR A 459 -8.28 0.06 -4.93
C TYR A 459 -9.01 0.09 -3.58
N PHE A 460 -10.03 0.93 -3.41
CA PHE A 460 -10.87 0.97 -2.21
C PHE A 460 -11.96 -0.10 -2.17
N ASN A 461 -11.84 -1.13 -3.02
CA ASN A 461 -12.75 -2.26 -3.17
C ASN A 461 -14.17 -1.93 -3.66
N GLY A 462 -14.43 -0.70 -4.06
CA GLY A 462 -15.67 -0.33 -4.75
C GLY A 462 -15.61 -0.57 -6.24
N GLU A 463 -16.68 -0.17 -6.92
CA GLU A 463 -16.80 -0.16 -8.37
C GLU A 463 -17.84 0.88 -8.79
N ASP A 464 -17.83 1.26 -10.08
CA ASP A 464 -18.78 2.18 -10.69
C ASP A 464 -18.90 3.49 -9.86
N TYR A 465 -17.78 4.07 -9.45
CA TYR A 465 -17.75 5.32 -8.66
C TYR A 465 -18.58 5.28 -7.37
N PHE A 466 -18.80 4.08 -6.83
CA PHE A 466 -19.68 3.81 -5.69
C PHE A 466 -21.14 4.30 -5.90
N TYR A 467 -21.65 4.39 -7.13
CA TYR A 467 -22.95 5.03 -7.46
C TYR A 467 -24.16 4.55 -6.62
N GLU A 468 -24.15 3.31 -6.13
CA GLU A 468 -25.26 2.74 -5.34
C GLU A 468 -25.17 2.98 -3.83
N VAL A 469 -24.06 3.53 -3.34
CA VAL A 469 -23.83 3.72 -1.90
C VAL A 469 -23.35 5.14 -1.61
N SER A 470 -24.01 5.83 -0.69
CA SER A 470 -23.55 7.13 -0.19
C SER A 470 -22.45 6.98 0.86
N HIS A 471 -22.44 5.86 1.57
CA HIS A 471 -21.38 5.45 2.46
C HIS A 471 -21.49 3.95 2.80
N PHE A 472 -20.37 3.32 3.14
CA PHE A 472 -20.26 2.01 3.76
C PHE A 472 -18.89 1.88 4.44
N TYR A 473 -18.78 0.99 5.41
CA TYR A 473 -17.50 0.61 5.98
C TYR A 473 -17.56 -0.83 6.48
N VAL A 474 -16.49 -1.55 6.23
CA VAL A 474 -16.22 -2.88 6.76
C VAL A 474 -14.85 -2.87 7.44
N PRO A 475 -14.47 -3.91 8.20
CA PRO A 475 -13.26 -3.90 9.00
C PRO A 475 -11.95 -3.50 8.29
N THR A 476 -11.81 -3.70 6.98
CA THR A 476 -10.57 -3.37 6.25
C THR A 476 -10.68 -2.23 5.25
N HIS A 477 -11.88 -1.78 4.89
CA HIS A 477 -12.05 -0.73 3.87
C HIS A 477 -13.44 -0.08 3.95
N GLY A 478 -13.60 1.05 3.27
CA GLY A 478 -14.89 1.71 3.17
C GLY A 478 -14.85 2.99 2.36
N CYS A 479 -16.05 3.45 2.00
CA CYS A 479 -16.32 4.81 1.53
C CYS A 479 -17.19 5.47 2.61
N LEU A 480 -16.58 6.29 3.46
CA LEU A 480 -17.21 6.99 4.57
C LEU A 480 -18.15 8.10 4.11
N MET A 481 -17.97 8.60 2.90
CA MET A 481 -18.85 9.57 2.28
C MET A 481 -18.68 9.57 0.77
N ARG A 482 -19.80 9.74 0.08
CA ARG A 482 -19.87 10.14 -1.32
C ARG A 482 -20.98 11.16 -1.53
N THR A 483 -20.65 12.31 -2.10
CA THR A 483 -21.64 13.32 -2.52
C THR A 483 -21.39 13.72 -3.97
N ALA A 484 -22.47 14.00 -4.69
CA ALA A 484 -22.44 14.49 -6.08
C ALA A 484 -22.37 16.02 -6.14
N GLU A 485 -21.94 16.67 -5.06
CA GLU A 485 -21.74 18.12 -5.04
C GLU A 485 -20.49 18.46 -5.87
N ALA A 486 -20.61 19.46 -6.74
CA ALA A 486 -19.59 19.77 -7.75
C ALA A 486 -19.16 18.52 -8.54
N GLY A 487 -17.88 18.36 -8.90
CA GLY A 487 -17.37 17.19 -9.63
C GLY A 487 -17.39 15.90 -8.84
N GLY A 488 -17.82 15.95 -7.57
CA GLY A 488 -17.95 14.83 -6.67
C GLY A 488 -16.96 14.91 -5.50
N LEU A 489 -17.41 14.41 -4.35
CA LEU A 489 -16.58 14.20 -3.16
C LEU A 489 -16.64 12.73 -2.76
N THR A 490 -15.50 12.14 -2.42
CA THR A 490 -15.40 10.80 -1.83
C THR A 490 -14.45 10.81 -0.65
N HIS A 491 -14.72 9.96 0.34
CA HIS A 491 -13.91 9.80 1.54
C HIS A 491 -13.70 8.31 1.79
N CYS A 492 -12.54 7.78 1.42
CA CYS A 492 -12.28 6.36 1.38
C CYS A 492 -11.10 5.96 2.28
N PHE A 493 -11.11 4.72 2.75
CA PHE A 493 -9.96 4.11 3.41
C PHE A 493 -9.82 2.65 3.02
N ARG A 494 -8.58 2.14 3.05
CA ARG A 494 -8.26 0.72 2.98
C ARG A 494 -7.05 0.43 3.87
N PHE A 495 -7.18 -0.58 4.71
CA PHE A 495 -6.11 -1.13 5.53
C PHE A 495 -5.76 -2.53 5.04
N HIS A 496 -4.49 -2.74 4.77
CA HIS A 496 -3.97 -4.01 4.30
C HIS A 496 -3.66 -4.94 5.47
N LEU A 497 -3.98 -6.22 5.31
CA LEU A 497 -3.65 -7.27 6.28
C LEU A 497 -2.59 -8.18 5.69
N LEU A 498 -2.98 -9.38 5.25
CA LEU A 498 -2.10 -10.29 4.51
C LEU A 498 -1.67 -9.76 3.15
N ASP A 499 -2.43 -8.81 2.60
CA ASP A 499 -2.15 -8.11 1.35
C ASP A 499 -1.37 -6.81 1.54
N SER A 500 -0.66 -6.66 2.67
CA SER A 500 0.30 -5.57 2.89
C SER A 500 1.44 -5.63 1.88
N ILE A 501 2.09 -4.50 1.64
CA ILE A 501 3.13 -4.37 0.60
C ILE A 501 4.49 -4.28 1.31
N PRO A 502 5.21 -5.41 1.50
CA PRO A 502 6.56 -5.41 2.04
C PRO A 502 7.53 -4.78 1.04
N PHE A 503 8.51 -4.05 1.55
CA PHE A 503 9.64 -3.50 0.79
C PHE A 503 10.94 -3.65 1.59
N HIS A 504 12.04 -3.86 0.87
CA HIS A 504 13.37 -4.16 1.40
C HIS A 504 14.35 -3.00 1.23
N THR A 505 14.17 -2.16 0.22
CA THR A 505 15.05 -1.01 -0.06
C THR A 505 14.29 0.29 -0.30
N SER A 506 13.15 0.25 -0.98
CA SER A 506 12.35 1.45 -1.24
C SER A 506 10.91 1.13 -1.60
N LEU A 507 10.04 2.12 -1.42
CA LEU A 507 8.65 2.09 -1.87
C LEU A 507 8.28 3.44 -2.49
N LEU A 508 7.74 3.40 -3.70
CA LEU A 508 7.11 4.56 -4.35
C LEU A 508 5.66 4.21 -4.70
N LEU A 509 4.73 5.02 -4.20
CA LEU A 509 3.31 4.98 -4.56
C LEU A 509 3.02 6.14 -5.51
N LEU A 510 2.65 5.82 -6.75
CA LEU A 510 2.11 6.77 -7.71
C LEU A 510 0.60 6.57 -7.87
N LYS A 511 -0.09 7.63 -8.23
CA LYS A 511 -1.52 7.60 -8.50
C LYS A 511 -1.90 8.56 -9.61
N GLU A 512 -2.75 8.11 -10.51
CA GLU A 512 -3.42 8.94 -11.50
C GLU A 512 -4.61 9.67 -10.89
N ILE A 513 -4.85 10.91 -11.31
CA ILE A 513 -6.03 11.68 -10.94
C ILE A 513 -7.01 11.63 -12.11
N GLY A 514 -7.80 10.56 -12.13
CA GLY A 514 -8.54 10.13 -13.32
C GLY A 514 -7.60 9.60 -14.42
N CYS A 515 -8.10 8.68 -15.24
CA CYS A 515 -7.31 8.05 -16.29
C CYS A 515 -6.73 9.11 -17.27
N PRO A 516 -5.38 9.25 -17.39
CA PRO A 516 -4.74 10.22 -18.26
C PRO A 516 -5.15 10.08 -19.73
N VAL A 517 -5.24 8.84 -20.23
CA VAL A 517 -5.57 8.56 -21.63
C VAL A 517 -7.02 8.93 -21.94
N ARG A 518 -7.95 8.53 -21.06
CA ARG A 518 -9.37 8.85 -21.23
C ARG A 518 -9.64 10.35 -21.08
N TYR A 519 -8.89 11.05 -20.22
CA TYR A 519 -8.99 12.51 -20.05
C TYR A 519 -8.78 13.27 -21.37
N LEU A 520 -7.87 12.81 -22.24
CA LEU A 520 -7.62 13.43 -23.55
C LEU A 520 -8.83 13.43 -24.49
N SER A 521 -9.80 12.52 -24.26
CA SER A 521 -11.04 12.45 -25.02
C SER A 521 -12.17 13.33 -24.45
N LEU A 522 -11.99 13.84 -23.22
CA LEU A 522 -12.98 14.67 -22.55
C LEU A 522 -12.89 16.11 -23.07
N HIS A 523 -14.06 16.71 -23.32
CA HIS A 523 -14.14 18.10 -23.77
C HIS A 523 -14.23 19.01 -22.54
N THR A 524 -13.07 19.45 -22.03
CA THR A 524 -13.01 20.36 -20.88
C THR A 524 -12.74 21.79 -21.34
N GLU A 525 -13.59 22.75 -20.94
CA GLU A 525 -13.39 24.17 -21.28
C GLU A 525 -12.27 24.85 -20.45
N LYS A 526 -11.84 24.20 -19.36
CA LYS A 526 -10.79 24.66 -18.46
C LYS A 526 -10.00 23.49 -17.89
N VAL A 527 -8.87 23.79 -17.25
CA VAL A 527 -8.15 22.83 -16.40
C VAL A 527 -9.04 22.44 -15.23
N VAL A 528 -9.23 21.14 -15.01
CA VAL A 528 -10.01 20.59 -13.90
C VAL A 528 -9.09 20.20 -12.76
N GLN A 529 -9.38 20.69 -11.56
CA GLN A 529 -8.61 20.39 -10.36
C GLN A 529 -9.35 19.42 -9.42
N THR A 530 -8.59 18.59 -8.72
CA THR A 530 -9.07 17.73 -7.63
C THR A 530 -8.21 17.95 -6.41
N GLN A 531 -8.81 18.43 -5.33
CA GLN A 531 -8.16 18.49 -4.03
C GLN A 531 -8.19 17.10 -3.40
N GLN A 532 -7.05 16.62 -2.93
CA GLN A 532 -6.99 15.40 -2.14
C GLN A 532 -6.23 15.63 -0.84
N ASP A 533 -6.84 15.19 0.27
CA ASP A 533 -6.19 15.00 1.56
C ASP A 533 -5.96 13.50 1.72
N TRP A 534 -4.73 13.07 1.96
CA TRP A 534 -4.42 11.65 2.11
C TRP A 534 -3.58 11.37 3.33
N THR A 535 -3.67 10.13 3.82
CA THR A 535 -2.86 9.61 4.91
C THR A 535 -2.35 8.22 4.56
N CYS A 536 -1.03 8.04 4.61
CA CYS A 536 -0.37 6.76 4.39
C CYS A 536 0.05 6.15 5.73
N TYR A 537 -0.16 4.85 5.91
CA TYR A 537 0.21 4.10 7.12
C TYR A 537 1.20 2.99 6.75
N TRP A 538 2.35 2.95 7.42
CA TRP A 538 3.36 1.92 7.16
C TRP A 538 4.19 1.59 8.39
N TYR A 539 4.84 0.44 8.38
CA TYR A 539 5.89 0.09 9.33
C TYR A 539 7.24 0.15 8.64
N ALA A 540 8.26 0.75 9.26
CA ALA A 540 9.58 0.82 8.64
C ALA A 540 10.76 0.86 9.60
N LYS A 541 11.93 0.56 9.03
CA LYS A 541 13.25 1.02 9.45
C LYS A 541 13.80 1.83 8.27
N PRO A 542 13.83 3.18 8.38
CA PRO A 542 14.40 4.04 7.33
C PRO A 542 15.83 3.66 6.98
N ALA A 543 16.23 3.90 5.73
CA ALA A 543 17.61 3.70 5.32
C ALA A 543 18.55 4.64 6.08
N GLN A 544 19.77 4.16 6.37
CA GLN A 544 20.82 5.00 6.96
C GLN A 544 21.52 5.86 5.90
N GLU A 545 21.52 5.39 4.66
CA GLU A 545 22.15 6.01 3.50
C GLU A 545 21.15 5.99 2.33
N PRO A 546 21.27 6.91 1.35
CA PRO A 546 20.42 6.91 0.17
C PRO A 546 20.44 5.58 -0.59
N VAL A 547 19.30 5.17 -1.13
CA VAL A 547 19.14 3.92 -1.89
C VAL A 547 19.16 4.17 -3.39
N SER A 548 19.91 3.36 -4.15
CA SER A 548 19.90 3.43 -5.62
C SER A 548 18.62 2.82 -6.19
N ARG A 549 18.05 3.48 -7.21
CA ARG A 549 16.72 3.20 -7.76
C ARG A 549 16.76 3.13 -9.28
N GLN A 550 15.98 2.24 -9.89
CA GLN A 550 15.92 2.06 -11.36
C GLN A 550 14.60 2.55 -11.97
N GLU A 551 13.62 2.96 -11.17
CA GLU A 551 12.42 3.58 -11.70
C GLU A 551 12.74 4.90 -12.41
N SER A 552 12.13 5.09 -13.59
CA SER A 552 12.27 6.31 -14.38
C SER A 552 11.00 7.15 -14.21
N VAL A 553 10.98 8.01 -13.20
CA VAL A 553 9.84 8.90 -12.94
C VAL A 553 10.33 10.34 -13.05
N TYR A 554 9.78 11.08 -14.01
CA TYR A 554 10.20 12.45 -14.31
C TYR A 554 9.21 13.46 -13.74
N TYR A 555 9.72 14.42 -12.98
CA TYR A 555 8.96 15.52 -12.40
C TYR A 555 9.09 16.76 -13.29
N PHE A 556 7.99 17.43 -13.59
CA PHE A 556 7.92 18.68 -14.34
C PHE A 556 7.23 19.74 -13.49
N ALA A 557 7.92 20.83 -13.17
CA ALA A 557 7.26 22.04 -12.68
C ALA A 557 6.97 22.96 -13.87
N ILE A 558 5.77 23.52 -13.95
CA ILE A 558 5.57 24.81 -14.62
C ILE A 558 5.39 25.83 -13.49
N ASP A 559 6.45 26.56 -13.13
CA ASP A 559 6.33 27.74 -12.26
C ASP A 559 6.81 28.98 -13.01
N GLN A 560 6.12 30.11 -12.78
CA GLN A 560 6.41 31.45 -13.29
C GLN A 560 7.34 32.26 -12.37
N ASN A 561 8.07 31.63 -11.45
CA ASN A 561 8.99 32.37 -10.57
C ASN A 561 10.24 32.87 -11.31
N GLU A 562 10.73 34.05 -10.91
CA GLU A 562 11.86 34.78 -11.52
C GLU A 562 13.25 34.11 -11.31
N HIS A 563 13.30 32.94 -10.66
CA HIS A 563 14.54 32.25 -10.29
C HIS A 563 14.63 30.79 -10.73
N GLY A 564 13.62 30.24 -11.41
CA GLY A 564 13.69 28.96 -12.15
C GLY A 564 14.16 27.75 -11.34
N ARG A 565 13.89 27.69 -10.02
CA ARG A 565 14.24 26.54 -9.19
C ARG A 565 13.04 25.59 -9.03
N PRO A 566 13.18 24.27 -9.28
CA PRO A 566 12.13 23.28 -9.03
C PRO A 566 11.69 23.23 -7.55
N SER A 567 10.41 22.94 -7.28
CA SER A 567 9.86 22.63 -5.94
C SER A 567 9.05 21.32 -5.93
N THR A 568 8.69 20.85 -4.74
CA THR A 568 7.84 19.67 -4.47
C THR A 568 6.43 19.74 -5.08
N ASP A 569 6.06 20.86 -5.70
CA ASP A 569 4.69 21.17 -6.14
C ASP A 569 4.46 20.87 -7.64
N SER A 570 5.21 19.92 -8.21
CA SER A 570 5.35 19.71 -9.66
C SER A 570 4.72 18.38 -10.15
N PRO A 571 3.92 18.33 -11.25
CA PRO A 571 3.38 17.09 -11.83
C PRO A 571 4.43 16.16 -12.45
N VAL A 572 4.15 14.86 -12.46
CA VAL A 572 5.01 13.81 -13.05
C VAL A 572 4.41 13.33 -14.38
N MET A 573 5.24 13.11 -15.39
CA MET A 573 4.83 12.43 -16.63
C MET A 573 5.72 11.22 -16.90
N ARG A 574 5.09 10.08 -17.15
CA ARG A 574 5.73 8.81 -17.51
C ARG A 574 5.72 8.64 -19.04
N ASP A 575 6.88 8.35 -19.62
CA ASP A 575 7.09 7.80 -20.98
C ASP A 575 6.36 8.45 -22.20
N LEU A 576 5.99 9.74 -22.15
CA LEU A 576 5.37 10.43 -23.29
C LEU A 576 6.36 11.25 -24.14
N SER A 577 6.28 11.09 -25.46
CA SER A 577 6.71 12.11 -26.42
C SER A 577 5.69 13.25 -26.43
N ILE A 578 5.90 14.28 -25.63
CA ILE A 578 4.99 15.43 -25.52
C ILE A 578 5.26 16.48 -26.61
N ARG A 579 4.23 16.82 -27.40
CA ARG A 579 4.17 18.09 -28.15
C ARG A 579 3.39 19.11 -27.33
N VAL A 580 4.10 19.98 -26.64
CA VAL A 580 3.49 21.08 -25.87
C VAL A 580 3.40 22.31 -26.77
N LYS A 581 2.19 22.86 -26.95
CA LYS A 581 2.00 24.16 -27.61
C LYS A 581 2.14 25.26 -26.56
N LEU A 582 3.37 25.73 -26.39
CA LEU A 582 3.70 26.76 -25.43
C LEU A 582 3.22 28.15 -25.93
N PRO A 583 2.59 28.99 -25.09
CA PRO A 583 2.35 30.38 -25.43
C PRO A 583 3.67 31.13 -25.70
N PRO A 584 3.63 32.27 -26.41
CA PRO A 584 4.81 33.10 -26.63
C PRO A 584 5.46 33.46 -25.28
N GLY A 585 6.72 33.08 -25.09
CA GLY A 585 7.44 33.25 -23.84
C GLY A 585 8.78 32.52 -23.83
N ASP A 586 9.58 32.78 -22.80
CA ASP A 586 10.80 32.04 -22.52
C ASP A 586 10.46 30.83 -21.65
N TRP A 587 10.79 29.63 -22.12
CA TRP A 587 10.50 28.39 -21.41
C TRP A 587 11.78 27.65 -21.08
N TRP A 588 11.83 27.12 -19.86
CA TRP A 588 12.94 26.33 -19.35
C TRP A 588 12.46 24.92 -19.09
N PHE A 589 13.11 23.96 -19.74
CA PHE A 589 12.90 22.54 -19.49
C PHE A 589 14.01 22.02 -18.60
N HIS A 590 13.62 21.39 -17.49
CA HIS A 590 14.53 20.77 -16.54
C HIS A 590 14.27 19.26 -16.54
N ILE A 591 15.33 18.47 -16.73
CA ILE A 591 15.29 17.03 -16.55
C ILE A 591 16.26 16.70 -15.42
N ALA A 592 15.74 16.14 -14.34
CA ALA A 592 16.53 15.71 -13.18
C ALA A 592 16.00 14.35 -12.67
N PRO A 593 16.88 13.46 -12.19
CA PRO A 593 16.48 12.31 -11.39
C PRO A 593 15.79 12.76 -10.09
N ILE A 594 14.79 12.00 -9.62
CA ILE A 594 13.95 12.30 -8.45
C ILE A 594 14.76 12.69 -7.21
N TRP A 595 15.87 11.99 -6.98
CA TRP A 595 16.66 12.05 -5.75
C TRP A 595 17.77 13.12 -5.75
N ASN A 596 17.98 13.85 -6.84
CA ASN A 596 19.03 14.87 -6.90
C ASN A 596 18.68 16.04 -7.83
N PRO A 597 17.88 17.01 -7.36
CA PRO A 597 17.50 18.18 -8.15
C PRO A 597 18.69 19.08 -8.53
N ASP A 598 19.86 18.91 -7.90
CA ASP A 598 21.09 19.62 -8.24
C ASP A 598 21.81 19.02 -9.47
N GLN A 599 21.40 17.83 -9.94
CA GLN A 599 21.90 17.17 -11.15
C GLN A 599 20.94 17.37 -12.34
N VAL A 600 20.62 18.62 -12.64
CA VAL A 600 19.89 18.97 -13.87
C VAL A 600 20.78 18.68 -15.07
N GLU A 601 20.49 17.60 -15.80
CA GLU A 601 21.34 17.17 -16.93
C GLU A 601 21.09 18.00 -18.19
N ASN A 602 19.88 18.54 -18.35
CA ASN A 602 19.52 19.37 -19.51
C ASN A 602 18.70 20.57 -19.08
N ILE A 603 19.28 21.75 -19.28
CA ILE A 603 18.59 23.04 -19.23
C ILE A 603 18.48 23.52 -20.67
N GLN A 604 17.30 23.41 -21.27
CA GLN A 604 17.07 23.96 -22.60
C GLN A 604 16.15 25.18 -22.49
N LYS A 605 16.69 26.35 -22.83
CA LYS A 605 15.86 27.51 -23.16
C LYS A 605 15.23 27.27 -24.52
N ILE A 606 13.91 27.15 -24.58
CA ILE A 606 13.18 27.11 -25.84
C ILE A 606 12.45 28.44 -25.99
N VAL A 607 12.79 29.15 -27.06
CA VAL A 607 12.02 30.30 -27.55
C VAL A 607 11.25 29.79 -28.76
N PRO A 608 9.92 29.61 -28.67
CA PRO A 608 9.13 29.21 -29.83
C PRO A 608 9.28 30.28 -30.92
N GLU A 609 9.80 29.90 -32.10
CA GLU A 609 9.76 30.79 -33.28
C GLU A 609 8.29 31.00 -33.68
N MET A 610 7.92 32.25 -33.96
CA MET A 610 6.57 32.65 -34.35
C MET A 610 6.10 32.00 -35.64
#